data_AF-A0A372EZG7-F1
#
_entry.id   AF-A0A372EZG7-F1
#
_cell.length_a   1.000
_cell.length_b   1.000
_cell.length_c   1.000
_cell.angle_alpha   90.00
_cell.angle_beta   90.00
_cell.angle_gamma   90.00
#
_symmetry.space_group_name_H-M   'P 1'
#
loop_
_entity.id
_entity.type
_entity.pdbx_description
1 polymer ?
#
loop_
_entity_poly.entity_id
_entity_poly.type
_entity_poly.pdbx_seq_one_letter_code
_entity_poly.pdbx_strand_id
1 'polypeptide(L)' 'METYSLLREFADSWMLLFLFTFFVSMALWVIFRPGSSKTYRDVANIPFRHEDKPAPDSGDKEA' A
#
# COMPACT_ATOMS: atom_id res chain seq x y z
N MET A 1 9.47 -19.15 43.06
CA MET A 1 8.71 -19.68 41.91
C MET A 1 7.81 -18.62 41.29
N GLU A 2 7.18 -17.75 42.09
CA GLU A 2 6.41 -16.57 41.62
C GLU A 2 7.15 -15.67 40.61
N THR A 3 8.37 -15.24 40.94
CA THR A 3 9.15 -14.33 40.09
C THR A 3 9.63 -14.95 38.78
N TYR A 4 9.95 -16.25 38.79
CA TYR A 4 10.37 -16.98 37.59
C TYR A 4 9.21 -17.23 36.63
N SER A 5 8.01 -17.49 37.17
CA SER A 5 6.78 -17.63 36.38
C SER A 5 6.44 -16.33 35.66
N LEU A 6 6.47 -15.20 36.37
CA LEU A 6 6.24 -13.88 35.78
C LEU A 6 7.23 -13.55 34.66
N LEU A 7 8.53 -13.80 34.88
CA LEU A 7 9.55 -13.54 33.86
C LEU A 7 9.39 -14.45 32.64
N ARG A 8 8.94 -15.70 32.85
CA ARG A 8 8.74 -16.68 31.78
C ARG A 8 7.52 -16.36 30.91
N GLU A 9 6.39 -16.02 31.51
CA GLU A 9 5.19 -15.60 30.75
C GLU A 9 5.46 -14.32 29.95
N PHE A 10 6.22 -13.38 30.54
CA PHE A 10 6.67 -12.20 29.81
C PHE A 10 7.55 -12.62 28.62
N ALA A 11 8.58 -13.44 28.83
CA ALA A 11 9.47 -13.91 27.75
C ALA A 11 8.74 -14.67 26.63
N ASP A 12 7.74 -15.49 26.96
CA ASP A 12 7.00 -16.30 25.99
C ASP A 12 6.10 -15.45 25.08
N SER A 13 5.63 -14.29 25.57
CA SER A 13 4.77 -13.38 24.80
C SER A 13 5.52 -12.47 23.82
N TRP A 14 6.86 -12.41 23.87
CA TRP A 14 7.67 -11.56 22.98
C TRP A 14 7.62 -11.97 21.50
N MET A 15 7.65 -13.27 21.21
CA MET A 15 7.61 -13.74 19.83
C MET A 15 6.27 -13.39 19.15
N LEU A 16 5.16 -13.53 19.89
CA LEU A 16 3.83 -13.16 19.42
C LEU A 16 3.71 -11.64 19.20
N LEU A 17 4.24 -10.82 20.11
CA LEU A 17 4.30 -9.37 19.94
C LEU A 17 5.12 -8.95 18.73
N PHE A 18 6.25 -9.62 18.48
CA PHE A 18 7.08 -9.34 17.30
C PHE A 18 6.31 -9.60 16.00
N LEU A 19 5.68 -10.77 15.87
CA LEU A 19 4.89 -11.14 14.69
C LEU A 19 3.70 -10.20 14.50
N PHE A 20 3.00 -9.85 15.59
CA PHE A 20 1.89 -8.90 15.54
C PHE A 20 2.34 -7.51 15.10
N THR A 21 3.41 -6.98 15.69
CA THR A 21 3.96 -5.66 15.35
C THR A 21 4.45 -5.63 13.91
N PHE A 22 5.13 -6.70 13.45
CA PHE A 22 5.57 -6.85 12.07
C PHE A 22 4.38 -6.84 11.10
N PHE A 23 3.34 -7.60 11.40
CA PHE A 23 2.12 -7.65 10.60
C PHE A 23 1.44 -6.27 10.51
N VAL A 24 1.24 -5.60 11.64
CA VAL A 24 0.64 -4.25 11.66
C VAL A 24 1.51 -3.26 10.89
N SER A 25 2.83 -3.29 11.07
CA SER A 25 3.76 -2.42 10.35
C SER A 25 3.66 -2.62 8.84
N MET A 26 3.59 -3.88 8.39
CA MET A 26 3.42 -4.21 6.97
C MET A 26 2.03 -3.76 6.46
N ALA A 27 0.98 -3.96 7.24
CA ALA A 27 -0.37 -3.53 6.89
C ALA A 27 -0.46 -2.01 6.76
N LEU A 28 0.11 -1.25 7.71
CA LEU A 28 0.19 0.20 7.64
C LEU A 28 1.02 0.64 6.43
N TRP A 29 2.16 -0.01 6.16
CA TRP A 29 2.97 0.30 4.97
C TRP A 29 2.20 0.08 3.66
N VAL A 30 1.42 -1.00 3.54
CA VAL A 30 0.62 -1.30 2.36
C VAL A 30 -0.58 -0.35 2.23
N ILE A 31 -1.30 -0.07 3.32
CA ILE A 31 -2.48 0.82 3.32
C ILE A 31 -2.07 2.26 3.03
N PHE A 32 -1.00 2.76 3.64
CA PHE A 32 -0.47 4.09 3.39
C PHE A 32 0.42 4.17 2.15
N ARG A 33 0.61 3.07 1.40
CA ARG A 33 1.40 3.07 0.16
C ARG A 33 0.73 3.99 -0.86
N PRO A 34 1.34 5.14 -1.22
CA PRO A 34 0.74 6.12 -2.13
C PRO A 34 0.94 5.70 -3.60
N GLY A 35 0.83 4.40 -3.90
CA GLY A 35 1.14 3.82 -5.21
C GLY A 35 -0.08 3.38 -5.99
N SER A 36 -1.11 2.85 -5.33
CA SER A 36 -2.29 2.31 -6.03
C SER A 36 -3.13 3.42 -6.64
N SER A 37 -3.29 4.59 -6.03
CA SER A 37 -4.22 5.58 -6.60
C SER A 37 -3.77 6.21 -7.94
N LYS A 38 -2.48 6.16 -8.28
CA LYS A 38 -1.95 6.79 -9.51
C LYS A 38 -2.29 5.98 -10.77
N THR A 39 -2.08 4.67 -10.75
CA THR A 39 -2.35 3.80 -11.92
C THR A 39 -3.86 3.71 -12.20
N TYR A 40 -4.69 3.64 -11.16
CA TYR A 40 -6.14 3.53 -11.34
C TYR A 40 -6.79 4.85 -11.78
N ARG A 41 -6.25 6.02 -11.36
CA ARG A 41 -6.71 7.32 -11.89
C ARG A 41 -6.45 7.46 -13.39
N ASP A 42 -5.31 6.98 -13.87
CA ASP A 42 -4.95 7.13 -15.28
C ASP A 42 -5.86 6.28 -16.18
N VAL A 43 -6.14 5.03 -15.77
CA VAL A 43 -7.08 4.14 -16.47
C VAL A 43 -8.53 4.66 -16.41
N ALA A 44 -8.98 5.17 -15.27
CA ALA A 44 -10.32 5.73 -15.13
C ALA A 44 -10.55 6.99 -16.00
N ASN A 45 -9.48 7.71 -16.34
CA ASN A 45 -9.54 8.87 -17.23
C ASN A 45 -9.40 8.51 -18.72
N ILE A 46 -9.18 7.24 -19.10
CA ILE A 46 -9.10 6.84 -20.51
C ILE A 46 -10.40 7.17 -21.28
N PRO A 47 -11.62 6.84 -20.77
CA PRO A 47 -12.84 7.13 -21.50
C PRO A 47 -13.12 8.63 -21.66
N PHE A 48 -12.77 9.44 -20.64
CA PHE A 48 -13.05 10.87 -20.60
C PHE A 48 -11.92 11.75 -21.15
N ARG A 49 -10.79 11.16 -21.56
CA ARG A 49 -9.57 11.88 -21.94
C ARG A 49 -9.69 12.75 -23.19
N HIS A 50 -10.76 12.58 -23.96
CA HIS A 50 -11.00 13.25 -25.24
C HIS A 50 -12.40 13.87 -25.32
N GLU A 51 -13.07 14.10 -24.18
CA GLU A 51 -14.38 14.77 -24.13
C GLU A 51 -14.30 16.22 -24.64
N ASP A 52 -13.23 16.94 -24.29
CA ASP A 52 -13.08 18.36 -24.66
C ASP A 52 -12.50 18.58 -26.06
N LYS A 53 -11.75 17.60 -26.60
CA LYS A 53 -11.12 17.66 -27.92
C LYS A 53 -10.81 16.24 -28.44
N PRO A 54 -11.03 15.95 -29.74
CA PRO A 54 -10.65 14.68 -30.33
C PRO A 54 -9.15 14.44 -30.16
N ALA A 55 -8.75 13.17 -30.07
CA ALA A 55 -7.33 12.81 -30.10
C ALA A 55 -6.69 13.35 -31.40
N PRO A 56 -5.52 13.99 -31.34
CA PRO A 56 -4.81 14.41 -32.56
C PRO A 56 -4.51 13.16 -33.38
N ASP A 57 -4.70 13.26 -34.70
CA ASP A 57 -4.38 12.19 -35.61
C ASP A 57 -2.90 11.84 -35.47
N SER A 58 -2.59 10.55 -35.53
CA SER A 58 -1.24 10.00 -35.39
C SER A 58 -0.23 10.48 -36.45
N GLY A 59 -0.64 11.40 -37.35
CA GLY A 59 0.20 12.05 -38.36
C GLY A 59 0.88 13.35 -37.93
N ASP A 60 0.52 13.96 -36.79
CA ASP A 60 1.03 15.30 -36.42
C ASP A 60 2.23 15.29 -35.46
N LYS A 61 2.93 14.15 -35.30
CA LYS A 61 4.15 14.04 -34.47
C LYS A 61 5.45 14.26 -35.24
N GLU A 62 5.39 14.69 -36.49
CA GLU A 62 6.55 15.06 -37.31
C GLU A 62 6.31 16.41 -37.99
N ALA A 63 6.43 17.50 -37.24
CA ALA A 63 6.67 18.86 -37.76
C ALA A 63 7.42 19.70 -36.74
#